data_AF-A0AAE1TY57-F1
#
_entry.id   AF-A0AAE1TY57-F1
#
_cell.length_a   1.000
_cell.length_b   1.000
_cell.length_c   1.000
_cell.angle_alpha   90.00
_cell.angle_beta   90.00
_cell.angle_gamma   90.00
#
_symmetry.space_group_name_H-M   'P 1'
#
loop_
_entity.id
_entity.type
_entity.pdbx_description
1 polymer ?
#
loop_
_entity_poly.entity_id
_entity_poly.type
_entity_poly.pdbx_seq_one_letter_code
_entity_poly.pdbx_strand_id
1 'polypeptide(L)'
;MITTRALDTRDYNEDDDDDVLDPDYNSIDTEEEDDINSPSTSTVRVRKGGRKKPVVPHELSVEDEENEPPSKRGRVELVWKKEDVQLPPLPEYVHPMPDLVREPFEYFSIFFTEDTISHIVYQTNLYARQKNLCSNFVLDDKEFMVFIGLVIFMGVTSLPSIVDYWKRMTRIPQVADIMSKNRFKQIRATLHFNDNHQCEGSQDRF
;
A
#
# COMPACT_ATOMS: atom_id res chain seq x y z
N MET A 1 59.56 4.67 11.37
CA MET A 1 59.27 4.46 12.81
C MET A 1 58.46 5.64 13.33
N ILE A 2 57.12 5.52 13.38
CA ILE A 2 56.26 6.15 14.40
C ILE A 2 55.09 5.18 14.62
N THR A 3 54.80 4.95 15.89
CA THR A 3 53.95 3.94 16.50
C THR A 3 52.46 4.32 16.51
N THR A 4 51.64 3.27 16.47
CA THR A 4 50.18 3.10 16.63
C THR A 4 49.36 4.13 17.40
N ARG A 5 48.09 4.32 16.96
CA ARG A 5 46.94 4.23 17.87
C ARG A 5 45.69 3.68 17.16
N ALA A 6 45.20 2.54 17.68
CA ALA A 6 43.92 1.94 17.36
C ALA A 6 42.85 2.41 18.35
N LEU A 7 41.64 2.68 17.86
CA LEU A 7 40.33 2.76 18.54
C LEU A 7 39.29 2.70 17.41
N ASP A 8 38.12 2.09 17.48
CA ASP A 8 37.42 1.19 18.40
C ASP A 8 36.18 0.77 17.59
N THR A 9 35.93 -0.53 17.42
CA THR A 9 34.79 -1.07 16.68
C THR A 9 33.57 -1.06 17.60
N ARG A 10 32.59 -0.20 17.33
CA ARG A 10 31.25 -0.35 17.89
C ARG A 10 30.29 -0.93 16.86
N ASP A 11 30.06 -2.22 17.08
CA ASP A 11 28.94 -3.03 16.70
C ASP A 11 27.61 -2.31 17.01
N TYR A 12 26.84 -1.97 15.97
CA TYR A 12 25.44 -1.58 16.09
C TYR A 12 24.64 -2.61 15.30
N ASN A 13 24.19 -3.65 16.02
CA ASN A 13 23.20 -4.58 15.49
C ASN A 13 21.84 -3.88 15.42
N GLU A 14 21.18 -4.10 14.29
CA GLU A 14 19.75 -3.94 14.01
C GLU A 14 18.93 -4.70 15.06
N ASP A 15 17.79 -4.13 15.48
CA ASP A 15 16.55 -4.86 15.77
C ASP A 15 15.42 -3.85 16.07
N ASP A 16 14.33 -3.99 15.32
CA ASP A 16 12.93 -3.64 15.64
C ASP A 16 12.57 -2.23 16.12
N ASP A 17 12.12 -1.40 15.17
CA ASP A 17 11.01 -0.46 15.42
C ASP A 17 9.95 -0.67 14.33
N ASP A 18 9.22 -1.79 14.45
CA ASP A 18 7.85 -1.88 13.96
C ASP A 18 7.01 -0.84 14.73
N ASP A 19 6.90 0.37 14.17
CA ASP A 19 5.93 1.38 14.62
C ASP A 19 4.51 0.87 14.29
N VAL A 20 4.01 -0.04 15.13
CA VAL A 20 2.60 -0.40 15.22
C VAL A 20 1.85 0.88 15.55
N LEU A 21 1.08 1.39 14.59
CA LEU A 21 0.13 2.47 14.81
C LEU A 21 -0.83 2.06 15.93
N ASP A 22 -0.76 2.74 17.07
CA ASP A 22 -1.68 2.57 18.19
C ASP A 22 -3.11 2.96 17.75
N PRO A 23 -4.07 2.02 17.75
CA PRO A 23 -5.44 2.31 17.36
C PRO A 23 -6.20 3.25 18.30
N ASP A 24 -5.63 3.61 19.46
CA ASP A 24 -6.31 4.41 20.50
C ASP A 24 -5.72 5.81 20.72
N TYR A 25 -4.99 6.39 19.75
CA TYR A 25 -4.53 7.78 19.85
C TYR A 25 -5.68 8.79 19.76
N ASN A 26 -6.31 9.08 20.90
CA ASN A 26 -7.24 10.18 21.10
C ASN A 26 -6.49 11.43 21.61
N SER A 27 -6.32 12.43 20.75
CA SER A 27 -6.00 13.79 21.18
C SER A 27 -7.26 14.66 21.18
N ILE A 28 -7.92 14.72 22.34
CA ILE A 28 -8.87 15.79 22.66
C ILE A 28 -8.52 16.30 24.06
N ASP A 29 -8.01 17.54 24.11
CA ASP A 29 -8.10 18.39 25.28
C ASP A 29 -9.38 19.24 25.12
N THR A 30 -10.33 18.93 26.00
CA THR A 30 -11.40 19.72 26.65
C THR A 30 -12.00 20.96 25.98
N GLU A 31 -13.35 21.00 25.98
CA GLU A 31 -14.16 21.95 26.78
C GLU A 31 -15.62 21.45 26.91
N GLU A 32 -16.34 22.00 27.88
CA GLU A 32 -17.37 21.42 28.75
C GLU A 32 -18.81 21.28 28.19
N GLU A 33 -19.66 20.69 29.04
CA GLU A 33 -20.97 20.05 28.88
C GLU A 33 -22.16 20.94 28.43
N ASP A 34 -23.20 20.31 27.87
CA ASP A 34 -24.55 20.33 28.48
C ASP A 34 -25.53 19.34 27.80
N ASP A 35 -26.28 18.65 28.66
CA ASP A 35 -27.24 17.56 28.48
C ASP A 35 -28.34 17.72 27.41
N ILE A 36 -28.92 16.59 26.96
CA ILE A 36 -30.38 16.28 27.03
C ILE A 36 -30.69 14.87 26.45
N ASN A 37 -31.19 14.01 27.38
CA ASN A 37 -32.21 12.95 27.25
C ASN A 37 -31.88 11.50 26.82
N SER A 38 -32.00 10.60 27.80
CA SER A 38 -32.35 9.15 27.74
C SER A 38 -33.80 8.92 27.20
N PRO A 39 -34.38 7.70 27.02
CA PRO A 39 -33.99 6.38 27.57
C PRO A 39 -34.15 5.11 26.67
N SER A 40 -33.41 4.08 27.11
CA SER A 40 -33.67 2.63 27.24
C SER A 40 -34.76 1.84 26.48
N THR A 41 -34.39 0.55 26.30
CA THR A 41 -35.21 -0.70 26.24
C THR A 41 -35.95 -0.96 24.92
N SER A 42 -35.82 -2.10 24.24
CA SER A 42 -36.21 -3.42 24.75
C SER A 42 -35.78 -4.54 23.80
N THR A 43 -35.49 -5.68 24.40
CA THR A 43 -35.33 -7.01 23.80
C THR A 43 -36.63 -7.52 23.16
N VAL A 44 -36.53 -8.18 21.99
CA VAL A 44 -37.57 -9.09 21.50
C VAL A 44 -36.95 -10.38 20.97
N ARG A 45 -37.30 -11.50 21.61
CA ARG A 45 -37.13 -12.87 21.12
C ARG A 45 -38.40 -13.28 20.38
N VAL A 46 -38.29 -13.92 19.21
CA VAL A 46 -39.36 -14.77 18.62
C VAL A 46 -38.76 -16.05 18.01
N ARG A 47 -39.52 -17.14 18.13
CA ARG A 47 -39.16 -18.56 17.98
C ARG A 47 -39.43 -19.14 16.56
N LYS A 48 -38.60 -20.13 16.21
CA LYS A 48 -38.78 -21.38 15.41
C LYS A 48 -39.94 -21.54 14.39
N GLY A 49 -39.53 -21.97 13.19
CA GLY A 49 -40.22 -22.89 12.26
C GLY A 49 -39.41 -22.95 10.95
N GLY A 50 -39.23 -24.01 10.17
CA GLY A 50 -39.53 -25.43 10.20
C GLY A 50 -38.74 -26.08 9.04
N ARG A 51 -38.25 -27.31 9.22
CA ARG A 51 -37.42 -28.06 8.24
C ARG A 51 -38.21 -28.40 6.97
N LYS A 52 -37.61 -28.20 5.80
CA LYS A 52 -37.99 -28.87 4.53
C LYS A 52 -36.76 -29.56 3.94
N LYS A 53 -36.91 -30.84 3.57
CA LYS A 53 -35.89 -31.73 3.01
C LYS A 53 -35.63 -31.40 1.52
N PRO A 54 -34.43 -31.64 0.98
CA PRO A 54 -34.13 -31.41 -0.43
C PRO A 54 -34.66 -32.56 -1.31
N VAL A 55 -35.11 -32.16 -2.51
CA VAL A 55 -35.55 -33.02 -3.61
C VAL A 55 -34.31 -33.45 -4.40
N VAL A 56 -34.22 -34.74 -4.73
CA VAL A 56 -33.17 -35.38 -5.53
C VAL A 56 -33.48 -35.20 -7.02
N PRO A 57 -32.55 -34.71 -7.85
CA PRO A 57 -32.63 -34.89 -9.29
C PRO A 57 -31.77 -36.08 -9.76
N HIS A 58 -32.47 -37.07 -10.31
CA HIS A 58 -32.15 -37.89 -11.47
C HIS A 58 -30.67 -38.10 -11.84
N GLU A 59 -30.19 -39.33 -11.63
CA GLU A 59 -28.92 -39.84 -12.17
C GLU A 59 -28.97 -39.86 -13.71
N LEU A 60 -27.96 -39.25 -14.32
CA LEU A 60 -27.57 -39.44 -15.71
C LEU A 60 -26.38 -40.41 -15.69
N SER A 61 -26.58 -41.59 -16.25
CA SER A 61 -25.55 -42.60 -16.46
C SER A 61 -24.48 -42.07 -17.41
N VAL A 62 -23.28 -41.83 -16.88
CA VAL A 62 -22.09 -41.53 -17.67
C VAL A 62 -21.49 -42.87 -18.09
N GLU A 63 -21.39 -43.09 -19.39
CA GLU A 63 -20.73 -44.26 -19.96
C GLU A 63 -19.23 -44.18 -19.65
N ASP A 64 -18.68 -45.26 -19.09
CA ASP A 64 -17.27 -45.41 -18.75
C ASP A 64 -16.41 -45.39 -20.03
N GLU A 65 -15.81 -44.23 -20.35
CA GLU A 65 -14.64 -44.19 -21.22
C GLU A 65 -13.47 -44.86 -20.49
N GLU A 66 -13.01 -45.99 -21.03
CA GLU A 66 -11.76 -46.64 -20.64
C GLU A 66 -10.61 -45.62 -20.69
N ASN A 67 -10.22 -45.11 -19.52
CA ASN A 67 -9.02 -44.31 -19.37
C ASN A 67 -7.80 -45.18 -19.70
N GLU A 68 -7.18 -44.98 -20.87
CA GLU A 68 -5.82 -45.42 -21.10
C GLU A 68 -4.92 -44.85 -19.98
N PRO A 69 -4.04 -45.67 -19.37
CA PRO A 69 -3.19 -45.19 -18.29
C PRO A 69 -2.28 -44.07 -18.80
N PRO A 70 -2.06 -43.00 -18.00
CA PRO A 70 -1.14 -41.94 -18.40
C PRO A 70 0.22 -42.56 -18.68
N SER A 71 0.67 -42.45 -19.93
CA SER A 71 2.00 -42.83 -20.38
C SER A 71 3.01 -42.36 -19.34
N LYS A 72 3.74 -43.31 -18.75
CA LYS A 72 4.82 -43.06 -17.80
C LYS A 72 5.93 -42.29 -18.52
N ARG A 73 5.74 -40.99 -18.74
CA ARG A 73 6.83 -40.07 -19.03
C ARG A 73 7.70 -40.12 -17.79
N GLY A 74 8.85 -40.78 -17.91
CA GLY A 74 9.81 -40.91 -16.83
C GLY A 74 10.00 -39.56 -16.16
N ARG A 75 9.83 -39.53 -14.84
CA ARG A 75 10.04 -38.34 -14.03
C ARG A 75 11.49 -37.92 -14.25
N VAL A 76 11.72 -36.91 -15.08
CA VAL A 76 13.05 -36.32 -15.25
C VAL A 76 13.37 -35.68 -13.91
N GLU A 77 14.32 -36.26 -13.19
CA GLU A 77 14.78 -35.75 -11.92
C GLU A 77 15.64 -34.51 -12.21
N LEU A 78 14.99 -33.34 -12.21
CA LEU A 78 15.64 -32.06 -12.36
C LEU A 78 16.44 -31.77 -11.09
N VAL A 79 17.76 -31.99 -11.16
CA VAL A 79 18.68 -31.65 -10.08
C VAL A 79 19.20 -30.25 -10.36
N TRP A 80 18.90 -29.31 -9.47
CA TRP A 80 19.50 -27.98 -9.49
C TRP A 80 21.02 -28.11 -9.29
N LYS A 81 21.78 -27.62 -10.26
CA LYS A 81 23.23 -27.53 -10.17
C LYS A 81 23.64 -26.07 -10.07
N LYS A 82 24.53 -25.77 -9.13
CA LYS A 82 25.18 -24.47 -9.02
C LYS A 82 26.44 -24.49 -9.91
N GLU A 83 26.24 -24.29 -11.20
CA GLU A 83 27.30 -24.14 -12.19
C GLU A 83 27.14 -22.79 -12.89
N ASP A 84 28.26 -22.11 -13.14
CA ASP A 84 28.24 -20.88 -13.91
C ASP A 84 27.94 -21.21 -15.37
N VAL A 85 26.89 -20.59 -15.91
CA VAL A 85 26.56 -20.74 -17.33
C VAL A 85 27.66 -20.06 -18.13
N GLN A 86 28.39 -20.84 -18.93
CA GLN A 86 29.39 -20.29 -19.85
C GLN A 86 28.69 -19.59 -21.01
N LEU A 87 28.35 -18.32 -20.79
CA LEU A 87 27.80 -17.45 -21.82
C LEU A 87 28.94 -16.87 -22.64
N PRO A 88 28.78 -16.73 -23.97
CA PRO A 88 29.71 -15.94 -24.76
C PRO A 88 29.78 -14.50 -24.19
N PRO A 89 30.90 -13.78 -24.41
CA PRO A 89 30.98 -12.38 -24.05
C PRO A 89 29.79 -11.65 -24.67
N LEU A 90 29.03 -10.93 -23.83
CA LEU A 90 27.94 -10.12 -24.34
C LEU A 90 28.52 -9.14 -25.36
N PRO A 91 27.83 -8.92 -26.50
CA PRO A 91 28.23 -7.88 -27.42
C PRO A 91 28.29 -6.55 -26.66
N GLU A 92 29.23 -5.69 -27.04
CA GLU A 92 29.33 -4.35 -26.46
C GLU A 92 28.00 -3.63 -26.67
N TYR A 93 27.31 -3.35 -25.57
CA TYR A 93 25.99 -2.75 -25.62
C TYR A 93 26.14 -1.27 -25.93
N VAL A 94 25.79 -0.89 -27.15
CA VAL A 94 25.69 0.51 -27.55
C VAL A 94 24.30 0.99 -27.15
N HIS A 95 24.22 2.07 -26.37
CA HIS A 95 22.97 2.76 -26.06
C HIS A 95 22.66 3.73 -27.22
N PRO A 96 21.85 3.36 -28.25
CA PRO A 96 21.45 4.33 -29.25
C PRO A 96 20.62 5.42 -28.57
N MET A 97 20.90 6.68 -28.90
CA MET A 97 20.08 7.79 -28.44
C MET A 97 18.67 7.64 -29.03
N PRO A 98 17.60 7.78 -28.24
CA PRO A 98 16.24 7.73 -28.78
C PRO A 98 16.04 8.82 -29.82
N ASP A 99 15.35 8.50 -30.92
CA ASP A 99 15.00 9.48 -31.96
C ASP A 99 14.10 10.61 -31.42
N LEU A 100 13.35 10.33 -30.35
CA LEU A 100 12.49 11.29 -29.65
C LEU A 100 12.60 11.08 -28.14
N VAL A 101 13.03 12.12 -27.44
CA VAL A 101 13.00 12.20 -25.98
C VAL A 101 11.77 13.00 -25.58
N ARG A 102 10.91 12.41 -24.75
CA ARG A 102 9.70 13.07 -24.23
C ARG A 102 10.03 13.93 -23.01
N GLU A 103 9.14 14.82 -22.64
CA GLU A 103 9.26 15.56 -21.40
C GLU A 103 9.12 14.60 -20.20
N PRO A 104 9.83 14.84 -19.07
CA PRO A 104 9.77 13.97 -17.90
C PRO A 104 8.35 13.66 -17.41
N PHE A 105 7.46 14.65 -17.49
CA PHE A 105 6.05 14.50 -17.11
C PHE A 105 5.31 13.48 -18.00
N GLU A 106 5.61 13.45 -19.30
CA GLU A 106 4.96 12.51 -20.23
C GLU A 106 5.32 11.06 -19.90
N TYR A 107 6.53 10.79 -19.42
CA TYR A 107 6.89 9.47 -18.93
C TYR A 107 6.15 9.10 -17.65
N PHE A 108 5.99 10.05 -16.72
CA PHE A 108 5.23 9.84 -15.49
C PHE A 108 3.76 9.51 -15.78
N SER A 109 3.13 10.25 -16.70
CA SER A 109 1.72 10.06 -17.06
C SER A 109 1.39 8.73 -17.75
N ILE A 110 2.39 7.98 -18.21
CA ILE A 110 2.19 6.60 -18.71
C ILE A 110 1.78 5.66 -17.57
N PHE A 111 2.32 5.88 -16.36
CA PHE A 111 2.07 5.03 -15.20
C PHE A 111 0.96 5.60 -14.30
N PHE A 112 0.93 6.92 -14.14
CA PHE A 112 -0.10 7.63 -13.38
C PHE A 112 -1.02 8.35 -14.35
N THR A 113 -1.95 7.58 -14.92
CA THR A 113 -3.00 8.12 -15.80
C THR A 113 -4.01 8.94 -15.01
N GLU A 114 -4.77 9.81 -15.69
CA GLU A 114 -5.86 10.59 -15.07
C GLU A 114 -6.85 9.68 -14.34
N ASP A 115 -7.26 8.57 -14.96
CA ASP A 115 -8.17 7.59 -14.35
C ASP A 115 -7.59 6.97 -13.07
N THR A 116 -6.29 6.65 -13.08
CA THR A 116 -5.59 6.11 -11.90
C THR A 116 -5.55 7.14 -10.77
N ILE A 117 -5.23 8.39 -11.09
CA ILE A 117 -5.21 9.50 -10.14
C ILE A 117 -6.58 9.71 -9.52
N SER A 118 -7.62 9.87 -10.35
CA SER A 118 -8.99 10.10 -9.87
C SER A 118 -9.50 8.92 -9.04
N HIS A 119 -9.15 7.67 -9.40
CA HIS A 119 -9.49 6.50 -8.58
C HIS A 119 -8.83 6.55 -7.20
N ILE A 120 -7.53 6.83 -7.12
CA ILE A 120 -6.82 6.91 -5.83
C ILE A 120 -7.42 8.03 -4.96
N VAL A 121 -7.70 9.20 -5.56
CA VAL A 121 -8.30 10.33 -4.85
C VAL A 121 -9.70 9.97 -4.33
N TYR A 122 -10.51 9.32 -5.15
CA TYR A 122 -11.83 8.85 -4.74
C TYR A 122 -11.75 7.89 -3.56
N GLN A 123 -10.89 6.86 -3.63
CA GLN A 123 -10.74 5.86 -2.57
C GLN A 123 -10.15 6.46 -1.29
N THR A 124 -9.20 7.37 -1.41
CA THR A 124 -8.60 8.10 -0.27
C THR A 124 -9.64 8.96 0.46
N ASN A 125 -10.49 9.67 -0.27
CA ASN A 125 -11.59 10.45 0.32
C ASN A 125 -12.66 9.54 0.96
N LEU A 126 -12.99 8.42 0.31
CA LEU A 126 -13.92 7.43 0.86
C LEU A 126 -13.39 6.86 2.17
N TYR A 127 -12.12 6.47 2.21
CA TYR A 127 -11.44 5.97 3.40
C TYR A 127 -11.48 6.97 4.56
N ALA A 128 -11.13 8.23 4.29
CA ALA A 128 -11.15 9.30 5.30
C ALA A 128 -12.53 9.46 5.95
N ARG A 129 -13.61 9.31 5.16
CA ARG A 129 -15.00 9.34 5.64
C ARG A 129 -15.37 8.09 6.42
N GLN A 130 -15.00 6.91 5.94
CA GLN A 130 -15.31 5.62 6.60
C GLN A 130 -14.69 5.53 8.00
N LYS A 131 -13.48 6.05 8.16
CA LYS A 131 -12.70 5.97 9.40
C LYS A 131 -12.81 7.21 10.28
N ASN A 132 -13.55 8.25 9.86
CA ASN A 132 -13.70 9.52 10.57
C ASN A 132 -12.36 10.16 11.01
N LEU A 133 -11.26 9.95 10.25
CA LEU A 133 -9.91 10.40 10.63
C LEU A 133 -9.79 11.93 10.66
N CYS A 134 -10.57 12.63 9.83
CA CYS A 134 -10.54 14.08 9.71
C CYS A 134 -11.92 14.57 9.24
N SER A 135 -12.61 15.32 10.10
CA SER A 135 -13.99 15.77 9.87
C SER A 135 -14.20 16.55 8.56
N ASN A 136 -13.16 17.21 8.05
CA ASN A 136 -13.21 18.03 6.84
C ASN A 136 -12.18 17.63 5.78
N PHE A 137 -11.75 16.35 5.76
CA PHE A 137 -10.80 15.90 4.74
C PHE A 137 -11.48 15.77 3.38
N VAL A 138 -11.01 16.57 2.42
CA VAL A 138 -11.30 16.46 1.00
C VAL A 138 -9.99 16.62 0.25
N LEU A 139 -9.67 15.67 -0.61
CA LEU A 139 -8.51 15.67 -1.50
C LEU A 139 -8.99 15.83 -2.94
N ASP A 140 -8.32 16.64 -3.73
CA ASP A 140 -8.55 16.75 -5.17
C ASP A 140 -7.37 16.21 -5.99
N ASP A 141 -7.60 15.95 -7.28
CA ASP A 141 -6.62 15.37 -8.19
C ASP A 141 -5.35 16.22 -8.35
N LYS A 142 -5.48 17.56 -8.31
CA LYS A 142 -4.33 18.47 -8.43
C LYS A 142 -3.52 18.45 -7.14
N GLU A 143 -4.18 18.49 -5.99
CA GLU A 143 -3.53 18.42 -4.68
C GLU A 143 -2.83 17.07 -4.49
N PHE A 144 -3.44 15.97 -4.93
CA PHE A 144 -2.79 14.66 -4.94
C PHE A 144 -1.56 14.63 -5.84
N MET A 145 -1.63 15.22 -7.04
CA MET A 145 -0.47 15.35 -7.93
C MET A 145 0.65 16.18 -7.31
N VAL A 146 0.33 17.26 -6.59
CA VAL A 146 1.30 18.03 -5.82
C VAL A 146 1.93 17.16 -4.73
N PHE A 147 1.12 16.40 -3.97
CA PHE A 147 1.62 15.47 -2.96
C PHE A 147 2.58 14.43 -3.55
N ILE A 148 2.24 13.80 -4.68
CA ILE A 148 3.13 12.83 -5.35
C ILE A 148 4.41 13.50 -5.85
N GLY A 149 4.32 14.71 -6.41
CA GLY A 149 5.49 15.49 -6.80
C GLY A 149 6.43 15.75 -5.61
N LEU A 150 5.87 16.08 -4.43
CA LEU A 150 6.66 16.22 -3.21
C LEU A 150 7.28 14.90 -2.76
N VAL A 151 6.56 13.77 -2.84
CA VAL A 151 7.11 12.45 -2.48
C VAL A 151 8.30 12.08 -3.38
N ILE A 152 8.19 12.30 -4.69
CA ILE A 152 9.29 12.06 -5.64
C ILE A 152 10.48 12.97 -5.32
N PHE A 153 10.23 14.26 -5.09
CA PHE A 153 11.27 15.22 -4.75
C PHE A 153 11.99 14.86 -3.46
N MET A 154 11.25 14.49 -2.42
CA MET A 154 11.80 14.00 -1.14
C MET A 154 12.62 12.72 -1.30
N GLY A 155 12.30 11.87 -2.26
CA GLY A 155 13.12 10.70 -2.60
C GLY A 155 14.52 11.08 -3.10
N VAL A 156 14.65 12.23 -3.78
CA VAL A 156 15.94 12.77 -4.25
C VAL A 156 16.64 13.56 -3.14
N THR A 157 15.91 14.32 -2.33
CA THR A 157 16.46 15.19 -1.28
C THR A 157 16.21 14.66 0.13
N SER A 158 16.41 13.36 0.34
CA SER A 158 16.02 12.68 1.58
C SER A 158 16.65 13.30 2.83
N LEU A 159 15.83 13.53 3.86
CA LEU A 159 16.24 13.95 5.20
C LEU A 159 15.96 12.81 6.20
N PRO A 160 16.67 12.74 7.34
CA PRO A 160 16.51 11.66 8.32
C PRO A 160 15.07 11.49 8.83
N SER A 161 14.33 12.60 8.99
CA SER A 161 12.91 12.57 9.31
C SER A 161 12.10 13.41 8.33
N ILE A 162 10.89 12.93 8.01
CA ILE A 162 9.95 13.69 7.19
C ILE A 162 9.57 15.04 7.80
N VAL A 163 9.62 15.16 9.13
CA VAL A 163 9.32 16.43 9.81
C VAL A 163 10.42 17.47 9.57
N ASP A 164 11.64 17.03 9.27
CA ASP A 164 12.80 17.91 9.11
C ASP A 164 12.66 18.86 7.92
N TYR A 165 11.92 18.49 6.88
CA TYR A 165 11.64 19.35 5.73
C TYR A 165 10.96 20.68 6.12
N TRP A 166 10.23 20.71 7.25
CA TRP A 166 9.53 21.89 7.76
C TRP A 166 10.24 22.55 8.97
N LYS A 167 11.29 21.94 9.53
CA LYS A 167 12.03 22.51 10.67
C LYS A 167 12.89 23.69 10.22
N ARG A 168 13.04 24.71 11.07
CA ARG A 168 13.76 25.95 10.72
C ARG A 168 15.17 25.75 10.16
N MET A 169 15.96 24.83 10.72
CA MET A 169 17.37 24.65 10.35
C MET A 169 17.58 23.76 9.11
N THR A 170 16.63 22.89 8.83
CA THR A 170 16.68 21.90 7.74
C THR A 170 15.56 22.14 6.72
N ARG A 171 14.95 23.34 6.75
CA ARG A 171 13.78 23.68 5.94
C ARG A 171 14.17 23.57 4.47
N ILE A 172 13.36 22.85 3.71
CA ILE A 172 13.44 22.86 2.24
C ILE A 172 12.23 23.63 1.71
N PRO A 173 12.41 24.88 1.23
CA PRO A 173 11.32 25.73 0.74
C PRO A 173 10.44 25.06 -0.32
N GLN A 174 11.07 24.31 -1.23
CA GLN A 174 10.42 23.55 -2.30
C GLN A 174 9.44 22.50 -1.79
N VAL A 175 9.52 22.12 -0.52
CA VAL A 175 8.53 21.26 0.14
C VAL A 175 7.63 22.11 1.04
N ALA A 176 8.26 22.87 1.94
CA ALA A 176 7.58 23.45 3.08
C ALA A 176 6.71 24.68 2.75
N ASP A 177 6.94 25.31 1.59
CA ASP A 177 6.13 26.42 1.08
C ASP A 177 4.98 25.91 0.19
N ILE A 178 5.11 24.71 -0.39
CA ILE A 178 4.10 24.12 -1.28
C ILE A 178 2.97 23.47 -0.48
N MET A 179 3.31 22.71 0.57
CA MET A 179 2.33 22.01 1.40
C MET A 179 2.71 22.09 2.87
N SER A 180 1.73 22.29 3.75
CA SER A 180 1.99 22.30 5.19
C SER A 180 2.32 20.89 5.69
N LYS A 181 3.15 20.80 6.74
CA LYS A 181 3.50 19.53 7.41
C LYS A 181 2.26 18.72 7.80
N ASN A 182 1.26 19.40 8.36
CA ASN A 182 0.04 18.74 8.84
C ASN A 182 -0.78 18.20 7.68
N ARG A 183 -0.92 18.98 6.59
CA ARG A 183 -1.65 18.53 5.40
C ARG A 183 -0.96 17.34 4.73
N PHE A 184 0.36 17.39 4.58
CA PHE A 184 1.14 16.27 4.06
C PHE A 184 0.94 15.01 4.90
N LYS A 185 1.00 15.13 6.23
CA LYS A 185 0.76 14.00 7.15
C LYS A 185 -0.67 13.45 7.03
N GLN A 186 -1.68 14.32 6.92
CA GLN A 186 -3.06 13.92 6.73
C GLN A 186 -3.22 13.08 5.45
N ILE A 187 -2.76 13.59 4.31
CA ILE A 187 -2.86 12.88 3.02
C ILE A 187 -2.12 11.54 3.09
N ARG A 188 -0.90 11.52 3.66
CA ARG A 188 -0.13 10.27 3.81
C ARG A 188 -0.85 9.23 4.68
N ALA A 189 -1.53 9.67 5.75
CA ALA A 189 -2.21 8.77 6.68
C ALA A 189 -3.56 8.27 6.14
N THR A 190 -4.20 9.00 5.23
CA THR A 190 -5.50 8.63 4.64
C THR A 190 -5.39 7.95 3.29
N LEU A 191 -4.19 7.91 2.68
CA LEU A 191 -3.95 7.37 1.34
C LEU A 191 -4.48 5.94 1.23
N HIS A 192 -5.36 5.72 0.26
CA HIS A 192 -6.05 4.45 0.10
C HIS A 192 -6.37 4.17 -1.36
N PHE A 193 -6.45 2.89 -1.72
CA PHE A 193 -6.52 2.43 -3.12
C PHE A 193 -7.75 1.58 -3.45
N ASN A 194 -8.53 1.17 -2.43
CA ASN A 194 -9.69 0.31 -2.62
C ASN A 194 -10.83 0.67 -1.66
N ASP A 195 -12.02 0.12 -1.83
CA ASP A 195 -13.11 0.29 -0.87
C ASP A 195 -13.04 -0.79 0.22
N ASN A 196 -12.89 -0.38 1.48
CA ASN A 196 -12.83 -1.29 2.62
C ASN A 196 -14.05 -2.22 2.71
N HIS A 197 -15.24 -1.77 2.30
CA HIS A 197 -16.45 -2.59 2.38
C HIS A 197 -16.54 -3.68 1.30
N GLN A 198 -15.72 -3.57 0.25
CA GLN A 198 -15.67 -4.55 -0.83
C GLN A 198 -14.56 -5.59 -0.62
N CYS A 199 -13.70 -5.37 0.38
CA CYS A 199 -12.58 -6.25 0.70
C CYS A 199 -12.98 -7.42 1.63
N GLU A 200 -14.15 -7.37 2.28
CA GLU A 200 -14.59 -8.43 3.19
C GLU A 200 -14.91 -9.72 2.41
N GLY A 201 -14.06 -10.74 2.56
CA GLY A 201 -14.25 -12.05 1.93
C GLY A 201 -13.51 -12.25 0.61
N SER A 202 -12.63 -11.33 0.21
CA SER A 202 -11.72 -11.55 -0.93
C SER A 202 -10.81 -12.75 -0.66
N GLN A 203 -10.68 -13.64 -1.65
CA GLN A 203 -9.65 -14.69 -1.66
C GLN A 203 -8.28 -14.13 -2.06
N ASP A 204 -8.27 -12.97 -2.73
CA ASP A 204 -7.05 -12.24 -3.02
C ASP A 204 -6.55 -11.55 -1.75
N ARG A 205 -5.25 -11.69 -1.49
CA ARG A 205 -4.59 -11.15 -0.29
C ARG A 205 -4.09 -9.71 -0.49
N PHE A 206 -4.12 -9.21 -1.73
CA PHE A 206 -3.62 -7.89 -2.11
C PHE A 206 -4.75 -6.95 -2.52
#